data_AF-A0A922YF39-F1
#
_entry.id   AF-A0A922YF39-F1
#
_cell.length_a   1.000
_cell.length_b   1.000
_cell.length_c   1.000
_cell.angle_alpha   90.00
_cell.angle_beta   90.00
_cell.angle_gamma   90.00
#
_symmetry.space_group_name_H-M   'P 1'
#
loop_
_entity.id
_entity.type
_entity.pdbx_description
1 polymer ?
#
loop_
_entity_poly.entity_id
_entity_poly.type
_entity_poly.pdbx_seq_one_letter_code
_entity_poly.pdbx_strand_id
1 'polypeptide(L)'
;MALEHGQYIAALFDDPSLLISIKGVRFSPYLLAELCVQEGQLVMERSCQWASPHWPAPFTSDFPISLRIATDPVTGESDLTLRDDEFNLLLQATLAPVPGARQVTQVRWRAKLSPERPGLAAKAMGLGAPLRVHDHIDGAALRVLKPSASIHADDLREKIAARTDQQDEVA
;
A
#
# COMPACT_ATOMS: atom_id res chain seq x y z
N MET A 1 -6.28 -18.38 8.60
CA MET A 1 -5.11 -17.83 9.31
C MET A 1 -5.51 -16.47 9.85
N ALA A 2 -5.15 -16.14 11.09
CA ALA A 2 -5.36 -14.80 11.64
C ALA A 2 -4.14 -13.93 11.29
N LEU A 3 -4.36 -12.67 10.92
CA LEU A 3 -3.31 -11.71 10.60
C LEU A 3 -3.38 -10.56 11.61
N GLU A 4 -2.36 -10.46 12.46
CA GLU A 4 -2.30 -9.41 13.47
C GLU A 4 -2.06 -8.04 12.84
N HIS A 5 -2.41 -6.98 13.58
CA HIS A 5 -2.38 -5.60 13.08
C HIS A 5 -0.99 -5.18 12.57
N GLY A 6 0.07 -5.47 13.32
CA GLY A 6 1.44 -5.21 12.87
C GLY A 6 1.81 -5.98 11.60
N GLN A 7 1.42 -7.26 11.52
CA GLN A 7 1.67 -8.11 10.35
C GLN A 7 0.88 -7.63 9.11
N TYR A 8 -0.33 -7.09 9.31
CA TYR A 8 -1.10 -6.48 8.24
C TYR A 8 -0.37 -5.26 7.66
N ILE A 9 0.15 -4.39 8.52
CA ILE A 9 0.89 -3.20 8.07
C ILE A 9 2.20 -3.61 7.39
N ALA A 10 2.94 -4.57 7.95
CA ALA A 10 4.16 -5.09 7.33
C ALA A 10 3.89 -5.66 5.93
N ALA A 11 2.86 -6.49 5.79
CA ALA A 11 2.46 -7.06 4.51
C ALA A 11 2.04 -5.98 3.49
N LEU A 12 1.43 -4.87 3.94
CA LEU A 12 1.07 -3.76 3.05
C LEU A 12 2.31 -3.12 2.41
N PHE A 13 3.42 -3.03 3.15
CA PHE A 13 4.68 -2.50 2.63
C PHE A 13 5.46 -3.53 1.81
N ASP A 14 5.48 -4.79 2.23
CA ASP A 14 6.30 -5.84 1.60
C ASP A 14 5.66 -6.44 0.34
N ASP A 15 4.37 -6.76 0.39
CA ASP A 15 3.60 -7.22 -0.76
C ASP A 15 2.11 -6.87 -0.63
N PRO A 16 1.71 -5.67 -1.09
CA PRO A 16 0.31 -5.23 -1.01
C PRO A 16 -0.65 -6.14 -1.79
N SER A 17 -0.16 -6.96 -2.73
CA SER A 17 -1.00 -7.89 -3.51
C SER A 17 -1.66 -8.98 -2.66
N LEU A 18 -1.09 -9.26 -1.48
CA LEU A 18 -1.66 -10.22 -0.53
C LEU A 18 -2.87 -9.66 0.22
N LEU A 19 -2.99 -8.33 0.31
CA LEU A 19 -4.02 -7.65 1.10
C LEU A 19 -5.07 -6.96 0.24
N ILE A 20 -4.66 -6.41 -0.89
CA ILE A 20 -5.51 -5.62 -1.77
C ILE A 20 -5.28 -5.96 -3.23
N SER A 21 -6.30 -5.67 -4.03
CA SER A 21 -6.21 -5.64 -5.48
C SER A 21 -6.80 -4.33 -6.01
N ILE A 22 -6.08 -3.70 -6.93
CA ILE A 22 -6.58 -2.56 -7.70
C ILE A 22 -6.87 -3.05 -9.11
N LYS A 23 -8.05 -2.73 -9.63
CA LYS A 23 -8.52 -3.25 -10.92
C LYS A 23 -7.54 -2.88 -12.03
N GLY A 24 -7.04 -3.89 -12.74
CA GLY A 24 -6.14 -3.69 -13.87
C GLY A 24 -4.70 -3.33 -13.47
N VAL A 25 -4.35 -3.40 -12.18
CA VAL A 25 -3.00 -3.07 -11.69
C VAL A 25 -2.32 -4.32 -11.15
N ARG A 26 -1.02 -4.44 -11.44
CA ARG A 26 -0.11 -5.41 -10.85
C ARG A 26 0.97 -4.68 -10.06
N PHE A 27 1.16 -5.08 -8.81
CA PHE A 27 2.23 -4.56 -7.97
C PHE A 27 3.56 -5.21 -8.34
N SER A 28 4.59 -4.40 -8.55
CA SER A 28 5.96 -4.86 -8.81
C SER A 28 6.72 -5.08 -7.51
N PRO A 29 7.76 -5.93 -7.46
CA PRO A 29 8.68 -5.96 -6.33
C PRO A 29 9.58 -4.70 -6.26
N TYR A 30 9.66 -3.88 -7.31
CA TYR A 30 10.56 -2.73 -7.35
C TYR A 30 9.95 -1.49 -6.68
N LEU A 31 10.76 -0.83 -5.86
CA LEU A 31 10.42 0.43 -5.22
C LEU A 31 10.87 1.61 -6.10
N LEU A 32 10.01 2.62 -6.20
CA LEU A 32 10.35 3.91 -6.80
C LEU A 32 10.94 4.86 -5.75
N ALA A 33 10.45 4.76 -4.51
CA ALA A 33 11.01 5.42 -3.35
C ALA A 33 10.98 4.47 -2.14
N GLU A 34 12.12 4.36 -1.47
CA GLU A 34 12.29 3.60 -0.24
C GLU A 34 11.42 4.16 0.90
N LEU A 35 11.13 3.32 1.89
CA LEU A 35 10.35 3.72 3.07
C LEU A 35 11.11 4.77 3.88
N CYS A 36 10.49 5.92 4.09
CA CYS A 36 11.06 7.01 4.88
C CYS A 36 9.96 7.75 5.67
N VAL A 37 10.38 8.63 6.60
CA VAL A 37 9.44 9.49 7.32
C VAL A 37 9.25 10.79 6.55
N GLN A 38 8.02 11.12 6.21
CA GLN A 38 7.64 12.40 5.59
C GLN A 38 6.42 12.94 6.33
N GLU A 39 6.51 14.18 6.83
CA GLU A 39 5.39 14.86 7.52
C GLU A 39 4.77 14.03 8.66
N GLY A 40 5.59 13.24 9.37
CA GLY A 40 5.15 12.37 10.46
C GLY A 40 4.56 11.02 10.03
N GLN A 41 4.45 10.76 8.73
CA GLN A 41 3.97 9.49 8.18
C GLN A 41 5.13 8.62 7.66
N LEU A 42 4.93 7.30 7.67
CA LEU A 42 5.79 6.35 6.96
C LEU A 42 5.36 6.31 5.50
N VAL A 43 6.23 6.75 4.59
CA VAL A 43 5.93 6.89 3.17
C VAL A 43 6.87 6.04 2.35
N MET A 44 6.31 5.24 1.45
CA MET A 44 7.04 4.55 0.38
C MET A 44 6.30 4.68 -0.94
N GLU A 45 7.01 4.43 -2.03
CA GLU A 45 6.42 4.37 -3.35
C GLU A 45 6.89 3.14 -4.11
N ARG A 46 5.92 2.40 -4.66
CA ARG A 46 6.15 1.16 -5.38
C ARG A 46 5.78 1.30 -6.84
N SER A 47 6.64 0.80 -7.70
CA SER A 47 6.38 0.69 -9.13
C SER A 47 5.28 -0.32 -9.40
N CYS A 48 4.40 -0.03 -10.35
CA CYS A 48 3.27 -0.88 -10.71
C CYS A 48 3.19 -1.03 -12.24
N GLN A 49 2.39 -1.99 -12.71
CA GLN A 49 2.15 -2.22 -14.13
C GLN A 49 0.67 -2.43 -14.41
N TRP A 50 0.24 -2.06 -15.62
CA TRP A 50 -1.08 -2.45 -16.10
C TRP A 50 -1.14 -3.97 -16.32
N ALA A 51 -2.17 -4.63 -15.81
CA ALA A 51 -2.42 -6.04 -16.04
C ALA A 51 -2.92 -6.26 -17.48
N SER A 52 -2.03 -6.72 -18.36
CA SER A 52 -2.34 -7.04 -19.77
C SER A 52 -2.55 -8.54 -19.99
N PRO A 53 -3.43 -8.96 -20.91
CA PRO A 53 -3.59 -10.37 -21.31
C PRO A 53 -2.36 -10.99 -21.98
N HIS A 54 -1.46 -10.19 -22.58
CA HIS A 54 -0.35 -10.67 -23.40
C HIS A 54 1.00 -10.51 -22.69
N TRP A 55 1.15 -11.25 -21.59
CA TRP A 55 2.37 -11.25 -20.79
C TRP A 55 3.34 -12.37 -21.24
N PRO A 56 4.66 -12.11 -21.30
CA PRO A 56 5.33 -10.82 -21.05
C PRO A 56 5.20 -9.88 -22.25
N ALA A 57 4.87 -8.61 -21.99
CA ALA A 57 4.89 -7.57 -23.01
C ALA A 57 6.36 -7.24 -23.39
N PRO A 58 6.65 -6.79 -24.62
CA PRO A 58 7.97 -6.33 -24.99
C PRO A 58 8.45 -5.21 -24.06
N PHE A 59 9.75 -5.22 -23.75
CA PHE A 59 10.46 -4.27 -22.89
C PHE A 59 10.19 -2.83 -23.36
N THR A 60 9.23 -2.17 -22.71
CA THR A 60 8.83 -0.77 -22.92
C THR A 60 8.80 -0.13 -21.54
N SER A 61 9.04 1.19 -21.46
CA SER A 61 9.28 1.95 -20.21
C SER A 61 8.61 1.34 -18.96
N ASP A 62 9.45 0.76 -18.10
CA ASP A 62 9.18 -0.49 -17.36
C ASP A 62 8.09 -0.46 -16.28
N PHE A 63 7.58 0.69 -15.83
CA PHE A 63 6.57 0.76 -14.78
C PHE A 63 5.71 2.02 -14.95
N PRO A 64 4.66 2.00 -15.78
CA PRO A 64 3.92 3.20 -16.20
C PRO A 64 2.99 3.76 -15.12
N ILE A 65 2.89 3.10 -13.96
CA ILE A 65 2.07 3.54 -12.85
C ILE A 65 2.81 3.32 -11.55
N SER A 66 2.53 4.13 -10.53
CA SER A 66 3.12 4.01 -9.21
C SER A 66 2.05 4.03 -8.12
N LEU A 67 2.31 3.30 -7.03
CA LEU A 67 1.50 3.31 -5.82
C LEU A 67 2.31 3.93 -4.69
N ARG A 68 1.91 5.13 -4.25
CA ARG A 68 2.39 5.73 -3.01
C ARG A 68 1.55 5.22 -1.84
N ILE A 69 2.22 4.77 -0.79
CA ILE A 69 1.63 4.30 0.46
C ILE A 69 2.14 5.23 1.56
N ALA A 70 1.25 5.98 2.20
CA ALA A 70 1.57 6.83 3.34
C ALA A 70 0.78 6.36 4.56
N THR A 71 1.48 5.93 5.59
CA THR A 71 0.89 5.25 6.74
C THR A 71 1.20 6.01 8.01
N ASP A 72 0.17 6.26 8.81
CA ASP A 72 0.32 6.75 10.16
C ASP A 72 1.07 5.71 11.02
N PRO A 73 2.20 6.07 11.65
CA PRO A 73 3.06 5.13 12.35
C PRO A 73 2.40 4.54 13.60
N VAL A 74 1.40 5.17 14.18
CA VAL A 74 0.76 4.69 15.43
C VAL A 74 -0.43 3.81 15.10
N THR A 75 -1.37 4.34 14.33
CA THR A 75 -2.66 3.71 14.03
C THR A 75 -2.57 2.69 12.89
N GLY A 76 -1.62 2.87 11.98
CA GLY A 76 -1.54 2.08 10.74
C GLY A 76 -2.54 2.50 9.68
N GLU A 77 -3.27 3.61 9.86
CA GLU A 77 -4.10 4.18 8.81
C GLU A 77 -3.23 4.58 7.62
N SER A 78 -3.58 4.09 6.43
CA SER A 78 -2.79 4.24 5.22
C SER A 78 -3.58 4.91 4.10
N ASP A 79 -3.05 6.01 3.59
CA ASP A 79 -3.48 6.61 2.33
C ASP A 79 -2.70 6.00 1.16
N LEU A 80 -3.45 5.49 0.20
CA LEU A 80 -2.98 4.88 -1.02
C LEU A 80 -3.26 5.81 -2.19
N THR A 81 -2.22 6.18 -2.93
CA THR A 81 -2.33 7.06 -4.10
C THR A 81 -1.72 6.36 -5.30
N LEU A 82 -2.56 5.98 -6.26
CA LEU A 82 -2.15 5.42 -7.54
C LEU A 82 -2.01 6.54 -8.58
N ARG A 83 -0.87 6.61 -9.26
CA ARG A 83 -0.56 7.60 -10.28
C ARG A 83 -0.09 6.95 -11.59
N ASP A 84 -0.23 7.68 -12.69
CA ASP A 84 0.44 7.35 -13.95
C ASP A 84 1.89 7.87 -13.98
N ASP A 85 2.55 7.68 -15.12
CA ASP A 85 3.95 8.07 -15.40
C ASP A 85 4.15 9.59 -15.46
N GLU A 86 3.08 10.34 -15.69
CA GLU A 86 3.03 11.79 -15.60
C GLU A 86 2.63 12.29 -14.19
N PHE A 87 2.52 11.37 -13.21
CA PHE A 87 2.09 11.63 -11.83
C PHE A 87 0.64 12.11 -11.67
N ASN A 88 -0.21 11.96 -12.68
CA ASN A 88 -1.63 12.26 -12.57
C ASN A 88 -2.31 11.24 -11.66
N LEU A 89 -3.21 11.71 -10.81
CA LEU A 89 -3.97 10.85 -9.91
C LEU A 89 -4.92 9.93 -10.70
N LEU A 90 -4.84 8.63 -10.44
CA LEU A 90 -5.74 7.64 -11.02
C LEU A 90 -6.76 7.14 -9.99
N LEU A 91 -6.29 6.82 -8.79
CA LEU A 91 -7.09 6.32 -7.67
C LEU A 91 -6.51 6.80 -6.35
N GLN A 92 -7.40 7.21 -5.44
CA GLN A 92 -7.07 7.44 -4.04
C GLN A 92 -7.87 6.47 -3.17
N ALA A 93 -7.24 5.88 -2.17
CA ALA A 93 -7.94 5.08 -1.18
C ALA A 93 -7.36 5.31 0.21
N THR A 94 -8.19 5.10 1.23
CA THR A 94 -7.76 5.09 2.63
C THR A 94 -8.07 3.71 3.19
N LEU A 95 -7.09 3.09 3.83
CA LEU A 95 -7.21 1.84 4.58
C LEU A 95 -6.98 2.14 6.06
N ALA A 96 -7.92 1.76 6.91
CA ALA A 96 -7.81 1.89 8.36
C ALA A 96 -7.86 0.48 8.99
N PRO A 97 -6.70 -0.20 9.12
CA PRO A 97 -6.61 -1.46 9.85
C PRO A 97 -6.72 -1.20 11.36
N VAL A 98 -7.57 -1.97 12.03
CA VAL A 98 -7.84 -1.86 13.47
C VAL A 98 -7.67 -3.24 14.11
N PRO A 99 -6.99 -3.35 15.27
CA PRO A 99 -6.93 -4.60 16.02
C PRO A 99 -8.33 -5.14 16.33
N GLY A 100 -8.57 -6.40 15.98
CA GLY A 100 -9.79 -7.14 16.28
C GLY A 100 -9.57 -8.22 17.35
N ALA A 101 -10.64 -8.96 17.67
CA ALA A 101 -10.55 -10.08 18.62
C ALA A 101 -9.79 -11.28 18.03
N ARG A 102 -9.10 -12.05 18.87
CA ARG A 102 -8.38 -13.29 18.47
C ARG A 102 -7.29 -13.07 17.42
N GLN A 103 -6.49 -12.01 17.59
CA GLN A 103 -5.32 -11.74 16.74
C GLN A 103 -5.67 -11.50 15.25
N VAL A 104 -6.90 -11.07 14.97
CA VAL A 104 -7.32 -10.68 13.62
C VAL A 104 -7.28 -9.16 13.47
N THR A 105 -7.17 -8.69 12.23
CA THR A 105 -7.29 -7.28 11.88
C THR A 105 -8.61 -7.04 11.18
N GLN A 106 -9.37 -6.03 11.63
CA GLN A 106 -10.51 -5.50 10.89
C GLN A 106 -10.02 -4.34 10.03
N VAL A 107 -10.53 -4.21 8.81
CA VAL A 107 -10.09 -3.14 7.90
C VAL A 107 -11.30 -2.36 7.42
N ARG A 108 -11.33 -1.07 7.73
CA ARG A 108 -12.26 -0.12 7.11
C ARG A 108 -11.57 0.52 5.92
N TRP A 109 -12.28 0.71 4.82
CA TRP A 109 -11.67 1.31 3.64
C TRP A 109 -12.66 2.11 2.83
N ARG A 110 -12.11 3.08 2.09
CA ARG A 110 -12.82 3.82 1.06
C ARG A 110 -11.90 4.02 -0.13
N ALA A 111 -12.46 4.06 -1.33
CA ALA A 111 -11.70 4.35 -2.54
C ALA A 111 -12.48 5.33 -3.41
N LYS A 112 -11.75 6.22 -4.07
CA LYS A 112 -12.25 7.20 -5.03
C LYS A 112 -11.38 7.18 -6.27
N LEU A 113 -12.01 7.07 -7.44
CA LEU A 113 -11.33 7.25 -8.71
C LEU A 113 -11.20 8.74 -9.02
N SER A 114 -10.10 9.12 -9.66
CA SER A 114 -10.01 10.45 -10.27
C SER A 114 -11.05 10.60 -11.38
N PRO A 115 -11.72 11.75 -11.50
CA PRO A 115 -12.64 12.00 -12.62
C PRO A 115 -11.90 11.98 -13.95
N GLU A 116 -10.69 12.55 -13.97
CA GLU A 116 -9.80 12.58 -15.12
C GLU A 116 -8.79 11.45 -15.01
N ARG A 117 -8.88 10.50 -15.94
CA ARG A 117 -8.03 9.31 -16.02
C ARG A 117 -7.58 9.13 -17.46
N PRO A 118 -6.34 9.51 -17.80
CA PRO A 118 -5.83 9.37 -19.16
C PRO A 118 -5.59 7.89 -19.52
N GLY A 119 -5.78 7.55 -20.79
CA GLY A 119 -5.57 6.18 -21.29
C GLY A 119 -6.75 5.21 -21.10
N LEU A 120 -6.80 4.19 -21.97
CA LEU A 120 -7.88 3.19 -21.98
C LEU A 120 -7.87 2.31 -20.72
N ALA A 121 -6.68 1.91 -20.25
CA ALA A 121 -6.54 1.07 -19.06
C ALA A 121 -7.07 1.76 -17.80
N ALA A 122 -6.73 3.04 -17.59
CA ALA A 122 -7.21 3.81 -16.45
C ALA A 122 -8.74 4.04 -16.47
N LYS A 123 -9.30 4.25 -17.67
CA LYS A 123 -10.77 4.34 -17.85
C LYS A 123 -11.45 3.02 -17.50
N ALA A 124 -10.89 1.88 -17.91
CA ALA A 124 -11.41 0.55 -17.63
C ALA A 124 -11.48 0.20 -16.12
N MET A 125 -10.67 0.85 -15.28
CA MET A 125 -10.78 0.74 -13.81
C MET A 125 -12.15 1.19 -13.28
N GLY A 126 -12.85 2.06 -14.01
CA GLY A 126 -14.18 2.57 -13.63
C GLY A 126 -15.31 1.55 -13.77
N LEU A 127 -15.05 0.39 -14.36
CA LEU A 127 -16.05 -0.66 -14.51
C LEU A 127 -16.13 -1.49 -13.23
N GLY A 128 -17.07 -1.19 -12.33
CA GLY A 128 -17.25 -1.91 -11.07
C GLY A 128 -16.37 -1.40 -9.92
N ALA A 129 -16.04 -2.25 -8.96
CA ALA A 129 -15.24 -1.87 -7.79
C ALA A 129 -13.76 -1.71 -8.17
N PRO A 130 -13.16 -0.52 -8.00
CA PRO A 130 -11.79 -0.25 -8.45
C PRO A 130 -10.72 -0.75 -7.47
N LEU A 131 -11.07 -0.86 -6.19
CA LEU A 131 -10.26 -1.43 -5.13
C LEU A 131 -11.05 -2.57 -4.49
N ARG A 132 -10.36 -3.65 -4.15
CA ARG A 132 -10.86 -4.72 -3.29
C ARG A 132 -9.83 -4.99 -2.21
N VAL A 133 -10.28 -4.99 -0.95
CA VAL A 133 -9.54 -5.57 0.18
C VAL A 133 -9.91 -7.04 0.28
N HIS A 134 -8.92 -7.92 0.39
CA HIS A 134 -9.13 -9.36 0.43
C HIS A 134 -9.76 -9.79 1.76
N ASP A 135 -10.84 -10.56 1.66
CA ASP A 135 -11.52 -11.23 2.78
C ASP A 135 -10.76 -12.47 3.26
N HIS A 136 -9.99 -13.08 2.35
CA HIS A 136 -9.12 -14.21 2.60
C HIS A 136 -7.68 -13.89 2.22
N ILE A 137 -6.77 -13.98 3.19
CA ILE A 137 -5.33 -13.80 2.99
C ILE A 137 -4.69 -15.16 2.73
N ASP A 138 -3.87 -15.25 1.68
CA ASP A 138 -3.07 -16.45 1.40
C ASP A 138 -1.97 -16.60 2.46
N GLY A 139 -2.22 -17.48 3.42
CA GLY A 139 -1.29 -17.74 4.51
C GLY A 139 -0.01 -18.47 4.08
N ALA A 140 -0.03 -19.20 2.97
CA ALA A 140 1.16 -19.85 2.45
C ALA A 140 2.10 -18.82 1.81
N ALA A 141 1.54 -17.92 0.99
CA ALA A 141 2.28 -16.80 0.41
C ALA A 141 2.82 -15.86 1.50
N LEU A 142 2.01 -15.52 2.51
CA LEU A 142 2.44 -14.69 3.63
C LEU A 142 3.60 -15.32 4.42
N ARG A 143 3.58 -16.64 4.63
CA ARG A 143 4.65 -17.34 5.38
C ARG A 143 6.02 -17.28 4.68
N VAL A 144 6.04 -17.22 3.35
CA VAL A 144 7.27 -17.16 2.56
C VAL A 144 7.64 -15.74 2.14
N LEU A 145 6.79 -14.76 2.46
CA LEU A 145 7.07 -13.35 2.23
C LEU A 145 8.32 -12.96 2.99
N LYS A 146 9.31 -12.44 2.27
CA LYS A 146 10.54 -11.95 2.86
C LYS A 146 10.33 -10.51 3.32
N PRO A 147 10.54 -10.19 4.60
CA PRO A 147 10.51 -8.81 5.07
C PRO A 147 11.48 -7.94 4.26
N SER A 148 11.04 -6.74 3.87
CA SER A 148 11.80 -5.80 3.05
C SER A 148 11.68 -4.38 3.61
N ALA A 149 10.73 -3.59 3.09
CA ALA A 149 10.42 -2.26 3.58
C ALA A 149 9.91 -2.29 5.03
N SER A 150 9.21 -3.35 5.44
CA SER A 150 8.68 -3.49 6.80
C SER A 150 9.74 -3.50 7.89
N ILE A 151 10.95 -4.00 7.61
CA ILE A 151 12.08 -3.99 8.56
C ILE A 151 12.40 -2.55 8.99
N HIS A 152 12.40 -1.64 8.02
CA HIS A 152 12.67 -0.22 8.27
C HIS A 152 11.49 0.48 8.94
N ALA A 153 10.27 -0.04 8.77
CA ALA A 153 9.07 0.54 9.36
C ALA A 153 9.13 0.48 10.89
N ASP A 154 9.52 -0.66 11.46
CA ASP A 154 9.57 -0.84 12.91
C ASP A 154 10.61 0.10 13.55
N ASP A 155 11.82 0.18 12.97
CA ASP A 155 12.88 1.11 13.39
C ASP A 155 12.42 2.58 13.35
N LEU A 156 11.65 2.96 12.31
CA LEU A 156 11.15 4.32 12.16
C LEU A 156 10.01 4.63 13.14
N ARG A 157 9.16 3.65 13.46
CA ARG A 157 8.08 3.80 14.44
C ARG A 157 8.62 4.03 15.84
N GLU A 158 9.64 3.27 16.24
CA GLU A 158 10.32 3.46 17.53
C GLU A 158 10.94 4.86 17.63
N LYS A 159 11.59 5.34 16.56
CA LYS A 159 12.16 6.70 16.52
C LYS A 159 11.11 7.80 16.62
N ILE A 160 9.91 7.58 16.07
CA ILE A 160 8.81 8.55 16.17
C ILE A 160 8.25 8.56 17.59
N ALA A 161 7.96 7.39 18.16
CA ALA A 161 7.45 7.27 19.53
C ALA A 161 8.41 7.92 20.55
N ALA A 162 9.71 7.63 20.45
CA ALA A 162 10.72 8.21 21.33
C ALA A 162 10.82 9.75 21.25
N ARG A 163 10.50 10.35 20.09
CA ARG A 163 10.48 11.82 19.93
C ARG A 163 9.23 12.46 20.53
N THR A 164 8.10 11.76 20.48
CA THR A 164 6.85 12.23 21.10
C THR A 164 6.97 12.26 22.62
N ASP A 165 7.52 11.20 23.23
CA ASP A 165 7.72 11.14 24.69
C ASP A 165 8.65 12.26 25.21
N GLN A 166 9.71 12.59 24.45
CA GLN A 166 10.63 13.68 24.77
C GLN A 166 10.00 15.08 24.63
N GLN A 167 8.94 15.23 23.84
CA GLN A 167 8.23 16.50 23.71
C GLN A 167 7.22 16.70 24.85
N ASP A 168 6.63 15.62 25.35
CA ASP A 168 5.67 15.65 26.45
C ASP A 168 6.36 15.84 27.82
N GLU A 169 7.62 15.42 28.01
CA GLU A 169 8.40 15.66 29.25
C GLU A 169 8.87 17.12 29.43
N VAL A 170 8.81 17.93 28.38
CA VAL A 170 9.33 19.33 28.39
C VAL A 170 8.19 20.36 28.47
N ALA A 171 6.93 19.91 28.47
CA ALA A 171 5.71 20.73 28.60
C ALA A 171 5.18 20.77 30.04
#